data_AF-A0A937N5L7-F1
#
_entry.id   AF-A0A937N5L7-F1
#
_cell.length_a   1.000
_cell.length_b   1.000
_cell.length_c   1.000
_cell.angle_alpha   90.00
_cell.angle_beta   90.00
_cell.angle_gamma   90.00
#
_symmetry.space_group_name_H-M   'P 1'
#
loop_
_entity.id
_entity.type
_entity.pdbx_description
1 polymer ?
#
loop_
_entity_poly.entity_id
_entity_poly.type
_entity_poly.pdbx_seq_one_letter_code
_entity_poly.pdbx_strand_id
1 'polypeptide(L)'
;MRRLLVSLFALLLAAQTTPVWAVIVFEKGKDEPTVGYLERQDENLIVIREQLASGRTQIREILRSEIDDILITVSNERLESLSPDKPATYRDYAEELAEKRKDPDARATGLRLYLIAAHLDPEKLGRSSLLGMAGLARTPSETRRFRAMAYLLDPNHDRSLLQGSPNATGPSSIVDDEGREVLLKAIQAFRRGESRWRTLADQEIVKKALVRFSDVLSHEELTGVGKETPPDILRKVLVLELLLTARDETKPRKPTEEVVPWSRIVDREGTGPVPWLSLETITEFDPRECVFRDGNWGRPQRAP
;
A
#
# COMPACT_ATOMS: atom_id res chain seq x y z
N MET A 1 -17.60 43.28 24.04
CA MET A 1 -18.43 42.05 24.13
C MET A 1 -18.63 41.32 22.79
N ARG A 2 -18.97 41.97 21.66
CA ARG A 2 -19.18 41.28 20.37
C ARG A 2 -17.99 40.47 19.82
N ARG A 3 -16.74 40.87 20.07
CA ARG A 3 -15.54 40.14 19.58
C ARG A 3 -15.24 38.86 20.36
N LEU A 4 -15.65 38.75 21.63
CA LEU A 4 -15.49 37.53 22.45
C LEU A 4 -16.48 36.43 22.05
N LEU A 5 -17.66 36.80 21.57
CA LEU A 5 -18.71 35.86 21.14
C LEU A 5 -18.39 35.18 19.81
N VAL A 6 -17.69 35.88 18.89
CA VAL A 6 -17.29 35.31 17.59
C VAL A 6 -16.15 34.30 17.75
N SER A 7 -15.19 34.54 18.66
CA SER A 7 -14.11 33.59 18.95
C SER A 7 -14.61 32.31 19.63
N LEU A 8 -15.63 32.40 20.49
CA LEU A 8 -16.23 31.22 21.12
C LEU A 8 -17.01 30.35 20.11
N PHE A 9 -17.67 30.97 19.12
CA PHE A 9 -18.39 30.25 18.08
C PHE A 9 -17.46 29.57 17.06
N ALA A 10 -16.33 30.20 16.73
CA ALA A 10 -15.32 29.60 15.85
C ALA A 10 -14.58 28.41 16.49
N LEU A 11 -14.44 28.39 17.83
CA LEU A 11 -13.84 27.25 18.54
C LEU A 11 -14.79 26.05 18.66
N LEU A 12 -16.12 26.29 18.68
CA LEU A 12 -17.14 25.23 18.78
C LEU A 12 -17.39 24.50 17.45
N LEU A 13 -17.10 25.11 16.29
CA LEU A 13 -17.23 24.47 14.98
C LEU A 13 -16.04 23.57 14.59
N ALA A 14 -14.94 23.62 15.33
CA ALA A 14 -13.73 22.87 14.99
C ALA A 14 -13.65 21.44 15.58
N ALA A 15 -14.65 20.99 16.34
CA ALA A 15 -14.52 19.79 17.18
C ALA A 15 -15.50 18.64 16.88
N GLN A 16 -16.34 18.74 15.84
CA GLN A 16 -17.18 17.61 15.42
C GLN A 16 -16.56 16.92 14.20
N THR A 17 -15.43 16.27 14.41
CA THR A 17 -14.96 15.23 13.47
C THR A 17 -15.86 14.03 13.65
N THR A 18 -16.89 13.90 12.80
CA THR A 18 -17.65 12.66 12.73
C THR A 18 -16.70 11.53 12.35
N PRO A 19 -16.78 10.37 13.03
CA PRO A 19 -15.97 9.22 12.65
C PRO A 19 -16.30 8.87 11.20
N VAL A 20 -15.27 8.87 10.34
CA VAL A 20 -15.41 8.56 8.93
C VAL A 20 -15.21 7.06 8.79
N TRP A 21 -16.30 6.31 8.62
CA TRP A 21 -16.27 4.83 8.52
C TRP A 21 -15.92 4.41 7.10
N ALA A 22 -15.17 3.33 6.87
CA ALA A 22 -15.13 2.79 5.50
C ALA A 22 -16.27 1.79 5.25
N VAL A 23 -16.77 1.82 4.02
CA VAL A 23 -17.92 1.05 3.56
C VAL A 23 -17.63 0.46 2.18
N ILE A 24 -18.11 -0.77 1.99
CA ILE A 24 -18.19 -1.39 0.67
C ILE A 24 -19.66 -1.40 0.26
N VAL A 25 -19.96 -0.70 -0.81
CA VAL A 25 -21.32 -0.55 -1.33
C VAL A 25 -21.47 -1.32 -2.62
N PHE A 26 -22.38 -2.30 -2.60
CA PHE A 26 -22.80 -3.05 -3.77
C PHE A 26 -24.00 -2.35 -4.40
N GLU A 27 -23.82 -1.80 -5.60
CA GLU A 27 -24.89 -1.15 -6.36
C GLU A 27 -25.60 -2.16 -7.26
N LYS A 28 -26.92 -2.00 -7.41
CA LYS A 28 -27.75 -2.86 -8.27
C LYS A 28 -27.27 -2.75 -9.72
N GLY A 29 -26.91 -3.90 -10.30
CA GLY A 29 -26.49 -4.00 -11.70
C GLY A 29 -25.04 -3.57 -11.98
N LYS A 30 -24.21 -3.38 -10.94
CA LYS A 30 -22.76 -3.22 -11.11
C LYS A 30 -22.02 -4.43 -10.57
N ASP A 31 -21.05 -4.91 -11.35
CA ASP A 31 -20.21 -6.06 -10.98
C ASP A 31 -19.08 -5.66 -10.00
N GLU A 32 -18.65 -4.40 -10.03
CA GLU A 32 -17.60 -3.89 -9.14
C GLU A 32 -18.20 -3.08 -7.98
N PRO A 33 -17.90 -3.45 -6.72
CA PRO A 33 -18.37 -2.70 -5.56
C PRO A 33 -17.62 -1.38 -5.42
N THR A 34 -18.32 -0.35 -4.96
CA THR A 34 -17.71 0.94 -4.63
C THR A 34 -17.11 0.87 -3.24
N VAL A 35 -15.82 1.15 -3.11
CA VAL A 35 -15.08 1.10 -1.85
C VAL A 35 -14.66 2.52 -1.46
N GLY A 36 -15.03 2.97 -0.26
CA GLY A 36 -14.63 4.29 0.20
C GLY A 36 -15.04 4.56 1.64
N TYR A 37 -14.98 5.83 2.04
CA TYR A 37 -15.34 6.24 3.39
C TYR A 37 -16.70 6.93 3.44
N LEU A 38 -17.61 6.42 4.26
CA LEU A 38 -18.91 6.98 4.55
C LEU A 38 -18.76 8.33 5.25
N GLU A 39 -19.14 9.40 4.54
CA GLU A 39 -19.19 10.75 5.11
C GLU A 39 -20.56 11.07 5.70
N ARG A 40 -21.62 10.63 5.02
CA ARG A 40 -23.00 10.90 5.43
C ARG A 40 -23.92 9.77 5.00
N GLN A 41 -24.85 9.42 5.87
CA GLN A 41 -25.90 8.46 5.59
C GLN A 41 -27.24 9.05 6.01
N ASP A 42 -28.13 9.24 5.04
CA ASP A 42 -29.52 9.65 5.26
C ASP A 42 -30.46 8.48 4.89
N GLU A 43 -31.77 8.67 5.09
CA GLU A 43 -32.76 7.65 4.70
C GLU A 43 -32.72 7.32 3.20
N ASN A 44 -32.42 8.31 2.37
CA ASN A 44 -32.49 8.20 0.90
C ASN A 44 -31.12 8.19 0.19
N LEU A 45 -30.06 8.65 0.84
CA LEU A 45 -28.77 8.98 0.22
C LEU A 45 -27.61 8.46 1.07
N ILE A 46 -26.57 7.97 0.40
CA ILE A 46 -25.28 7.67 1.01
C ILE A 46 -24.21 8.47 0.29
N VAL A 47 -23.39 9.19 1.06
CA VAL A 47 -22.26 9.99 0.56
C VAL A 47 -20.97 9.29 0.94
N ILE A 48 -20.20 8.87 -0.07
CA ILE A 48 -18.96 8.10 0.09
C ILE A 48 -17.80 8.89 -0.51
N ARG A 49 -16.71 9.01 0.23
CA ARG A 49 -15.40 9.47 -0.26
C ARG A 49 -14.61 8.28 -0.77
N GLU A 50 -14.60 8.10 -2.08
CA GLU A 50 -13.83 7.09 -2.79
C GLU A 50 -12.37 7.54 -2.97
N GLN A 51 -11.42 6.61 -2.86
CA GLN A 51 -10.00 6.85 -3.12
C GLN A 51 -9.61 6.23 -4.47
N LEU A 52 -9.40 7.07 -5.48
CA LEU A 52 -9.04 6.64 -6.83
C LEU A 52 -7.60 6.09 -6.88
N ALA A 53 -7.30 5.24 -7.86
CA ALA A 53 -5.95 4.70 -8.11
C ALA A 53 -4.86 5.78 -8.28
N SER A 54 -5.26 7.01 -8.64
CA SER A 54 -4.38 8.18 -8.73
C SER A 54 -3.99 8.79 -7.38
N GLY A 55 -4.52 8.27 -6.27
CA GLY A 55 -4.39 8.84 -4.92
C GLY A 55 -5.31 10.04 -4.65
N ARG A 56 -6.06 10.52 -5.65
CA ARG A 56 -7.08 11.55 -5.47
C ARG A 56 -8.32 10.98 -4.81
N THR A 57 -8.99 11.80 -4.00
CA THR A 57 -10.29 11.46 -3.41
C THR A 57 -11.42 12.05 -4.26
N GLN A 58 -12.49 11.29 -4.44
CA GLN A 58 -13.72 11.74 -5.07
C GLN A 58 -14.90 11.50 -4.12
N ILE A 59 -15.79 12.48 -3.99
CA ILE A 59 -17.05 12.30 -3.26
C ILE A 59 -18.09 11.79 -4.25
N ARG A 60 -18.80 10.74 -3.86
CA ARG A 60 -19.82 10.09 -4.65
C ARG A 60 -21.09 9.95 -3.84
N GLU A 61 -22.19 10.41 -4.42
CA GLU A 61 -23.53 10.30 -3.85
C GLU A 61 -24.24 9.12 -4.51
N ILE A 62 -24.78 8.22 -3.70
CA ILE A 62 -25.49 7.01 -4.16
C ILE A 62 -26.87 6.98 -3.50
N LEU A 63 -27.91 6.82 -4.30
CA LEU A 63 -29.28 6.69 -3.78
C LEU A 63 -29.44 5.33 -3.11
N ARG A 64 -30.04 5.30 -1.92
CA ARG A 64 -30.23 4.06 -1.17
C ARG A 64 -31.10 3.03 -1.89
N SER A 65 -31.97 3.47 -2.80
CA SER A 65 -32.76 2.61 -3.68
C SER A 65 -31.92 1.83 -4.71
N GLU A 66 -30.76 2.38 -5.08
CA GLU A 66 -29.81 1.79 -6.04
C GLU A 66 -28.80 0.86 -5.36
N ILE A 67 -28.79 0.83 -4.03
CA ILE A 67 -27.91 -0.03 -3.24
C ILE A 67 -28.58 -1.39 -3.04
N ASP A 68 -27.81 -2.45 -3.26
CA ASP A 68 -28.21 -3.83 -2.98
C ASP A 68 -27.78 -4.22 -1.56
N ASP A 69 -26.51 -3.95 -1.20
CA ASP A 69 -25.96 -4.24 0.12
C ASP A 69 -24.87 -3.25 0.55
N ILE A 70 -24.70 -3.08 1.86
CA ILE A 70 -23.66 -2.25 2.50
C ILE A 70 -22.93 -3.10 3.52
N LEU A 71 -21.67 -3.41 3.24
CA LEU A 71 -20.84 -4.16 4.17
C LEU A 71 -20.07 -3.18 5.06
N ILE A 72 -20.36 -3.20 6.36
CA ILE A 72 -19.54 -2.57 7.40
C ILE A 72 -18.66 -3.69 8.00
N THR A 73 -17.37 -3.66 7.67
CA THR A 73 -16.48 -4.76 8.01
C THR A 73 -16.00 -4.73 9.46
N VAL A 74 -15.83 -3.53 10.03
CA VAL A 74 -15.29 -3.33 11.38
C VAL A 74 -16.43 -3.14 12.36
N SER A 75 -16.53 -4.02 13.36
CA SER A 75 -17.51 -3.91 14.44
C SER A 75 -16.96 -3.06 15.60
N ASN A 76 -17.62 -1.94 15.90
CA ASN A 76 -17.29 -1.09 17.04
C ASN A 76 -17.54 -1.80 18.38
N GLU A 77 -18.66 -2.50 18.50
CA GLU A 77 -18.98 -3.29 19.70
C GLU A 77 -17.86 -4.28 20.02
N ARG A 78 -17.31 -4.92 18.98
CA ARG A 78 -16.19 -5.84 19.14
C ARG A 78 -14.91 -5.11 19.53
N LEU A 79 -14.60 -3.97 18.93
CA LEU A 79 -13.46 -3.13 19.34
C LEU A 79 -13.58 -2.67 20.81
N GLU A 80 -14.77 -2.31 21.26
CA GLU A 80 -15.05 -1.91 22.65
C GLU A 80 -14.92 -3.08 23.64
N SER A 81 -15.12 -4.31 23.18
CA SER A 81 -14.96 -5.52 23.99
C SER A 81 -13.49 -5.93 24.20
N LEU A 82 -12.56 -5.36 23.43
CA LEU A 82 -11.13 -5.67 23.55
C LEU A 82 -10.57 -5.08 24.85
N SER A 83 -9.70 -5.86 25.51
CA SER A 83 -9.02 -5.45 26.74
C SER A 83 -7.51 -5.59 26.59
N PRO A 84 -6.70 -4.59 27.01
CA PRO A 84 -5.24 -4.66 27.01
C PRO A 84 -4.66 -5.86 27.77
N ASP A 85 -5.41 -6.39 28.74
CA ASP A 85 -5.01 -7.56 29.54
C ASP A 85 -5.01 -8.87 28.73
N LYS A 86 -5.61 -8.87 27.54
CA LYS A 86 -5.68 -10.02 26.63
C LYS A 86 -5.12 -9.67 25.26
N PRO A 87 -3.78 -9.53 25.10
CA PRO A 87 -3.16 -9.14 23.84
C PRO A 87 -3.52 -10.05 22.66
N ALA A 88 -3.75 -11.34 22.92
CA ALA A 88 -4.15 -12.31 21.90
C ALA A 88 -5.45 -11.94 21.18
N THR A 89 -6.45 -11.38 21.88
CA THR A 89 -7.74 -11.04 21.25
C THR A 89 -7.62 -9.93 20.20
N TYR A 90 -6.64 -9.02 20.37
CA TYR A 90 -6.33 -8.02 19.34
C TYR A 90 -5.78 -8.68 18.08
N ARG A 91 -4.82 -9.61 18.24
CA ARG A 91 -4.22 -10.35 17.13
C ARG A 91 -5.27 -11.19 16.39
N ASP A 92 -6.10 -11.93 17.12
CA ASP A 92 -7.10 -12.80 16.52
C ASP A 92 -8.11 -12.00 15.69
N TYR A 93 -8.55 -10.85 16.21
CA TYR A 93 -9.43 -9.97 15.45
C TYR A 93 -8.73 -9.31 14.26
N ALA A 94 -7.45 -8.96 14.39
CA ALA A 94 -6.65 -8.47 13.27
C ALA A 94 -6.53 -9.52 12.15
N GLU A 95 -6.43 -10.80 12.50
CA GLU A 95 -6.35 -11.92 11.55
C GLU A 95 -7.65 -12.08 10.77
N GLU A 96 -8.80 -12.01 11.45
CA GLU A 96 -10.12 -12.00 10.78
C GLU A 96 -10.28 -10.79 9.83
N LEU A 97 -9.84 -9.61 10.25
CA LEU A 97 -9.87 -8.42 9.39
C LEU A 97 -8.90 -8.52 8.20
N ALA A 98 -7.81 -9.26 8.36
CA ALA A 98 -6.83 -9.45 7.30
C ALA A 98 -7.35 -10.29 6.12
N GLU A 99 -8.31 -11.19 6.36
CA GLU A 99 -9.00 -11.90 5.28
C GLU A 99 -9.74 -10.94 4.34
N LYS A 100 -10.20 -9.82 4.88
CA LYS A 100 -10.95 -8.77 4.17
C LYS A 100 -10.05 -7.63 3.67
N ARG A 101 -8.81 -7.94 3.28
CA ARG A 101 -7.76 -7.00 2.82
C ARG A 101 -8.15 -5.97 1.74
N LYS A 102 -9.26 -6.20 1.01
CA LYS A 102 -9.79 -5.25 0.01
C LYS A 102 -10.45 -4.04 0.66
N ASP A 103 -10.93 -4.18 1.90
CA ASP A 103 -11.50 -3.10 2.67
C ASP A 103 -10.38 -2.25 3.31
N PRO A 104 -10.29 -0.94 2.98
CA PRO A 104 -9.29 -0.06 3.55
C PRO A 104 -9.41 0.11 5.07
N ASP A 105 -10.63 0.08 5.63
CA ASP A 105 -10.84 0.20 7.09
C ASP A 105 -10.40 -1.07 7.81
N ALA A 106 -10.81 -2.23 7.27
CA ALA A 106 -10.44 -3.52 7.85
C ALA A 106 -8.92 -3.68 7.84
N ARG A 107 -8.28 -3.25 6.76
CA ARG A 107 -6.81 -3.23 6.66
C ARG A 107 -6.18 -2.26 7.66
N ALA A 108 -6.66 -1.02 7.75
CA ALA A 108 -6.11 -0.01 8.68
C ALA A 108 -6.28 -0.43 10.14
N THR A 109 -7.49 -0.90 10.49
CA THR A 109 -7.82 -1.44 11.81
C THR A 109 -7.01 -2.70 12.11
N GLY A 110 -6.89 -3.63 11.16
CA GLY A 110 -6.07 -4.82 11.30
C GLY A 110 -4.59 -4.49 11.56
N LEU A 111 -4.02 -3.52 10.84
CA LEU A 111 -2.66 -3.03 11.10
C LEU A 111 -2.51 -2.47 12.51
N ARG A 112 -3.46 -1.64 12.96
CA ARG A 112 -3.47 -1.07 14.30
C ARG A 112 -3.57 -2.14 15.38
N LEU A 113 -4.47 -3.11 15.21
CA LEU A 113 -4.69 -4.21 16.16
C LEU A 113 -3.46 -5.13 16.26
N TYR A 114 -2.84 -5.48 15.13
CA TYR A 114 -1.58 -6.23 15.13
C TYR A 114 -0.48 -5.46 15.86
N LEU A 115 -0.38 -4.15 15.63
CA LEU A 115 0.63 -3.32 16.30
C LEU A 115 0.40 -3.26 17.82
N ILE A 116 -0.85 -3.10 18.26
CA ILE A 116 -1.22 -3.14 19.69
C ILE A 116 -0.85 -4.49 20.29
N ALA A 117 -1.21 -5.61 19.64
CA ALA A 117 -0.88 -6.95 20.11
C ALA A 117 0.64 -7.14 20.23
N ALA A 118 1.40 -6.68 19.23
CA ALA A 118 2.85 -6.73 19.22
C ALA A 118 3.49 -5.88 20.32
N HIS A 119 2.89 -4.76 20.69
CA HIS A 119 3.38 -3.88 21.74
C HIS A 119 3.08 -4.41 23.14
N LEU A 120 1.89 -4.99 23.34
CA LEU A 120 1.46 -5.51 24.63
C LEU A 120 2.16 -6.82 25.01
N ASP A 121 2.45 -7.70 24.03
CA ASP A 121 3.21 -8.94 24.25
C ASP A 121 4.26 -9.15 23.14
N PRO A 122 5.40 -8.42 23.19
CA PRO A 122 6.41 -8.48 22.14
C PRO A 122 7.06 -9.86 21.99
N GLU A 123 7.22 -10.59 23.10
CA GLU A 123 7.90 -11.88 23.12
C GLU A 123 7.07 -12.99 22.45
N LYS A 124 5.76 -13.05 22.70
CA LYS A 124 4.90 -14.11 22.17
C LYS A 124 4.18 -13.72 20.89
N LEU A 125 3.70 -12.47 20.80
CA LEU A 125 2.84 -11.99 19.71
C LEU A 125 3.53 -11.02 18.77
N GLY A 126 4.65 -10.42 19.18
CA GLY A 126 5.37 -9.42 18.38
C GLY A 126 5.68 -9.93 16.98
N ARG A 127 6.28 -11.11 16.88
CA ARG A 127 6.67 -11.69 15.60
C ARG A 127 5.49 -12.04 14.70
N SER A 128 4.52 -12.81 15.20
CA SER A 128 3.36 -13.24 14.41
C SER A 128 2.55 -12.04 13.93
N SER A 129 2.39 -11.03 14.79
CA SER A 129 1.67 -9.80 14.45
C SER A 129 2.39 -8.98 13.38
N LEU A 130 3.72 -8.81 13.48
CA LEU A 130 4.49 -8.09 12.45
C LEU A 130 4.51 -8.81 11.10
N LEU A 131 4.48 -10.15 11.10
CA LEU A 131 4.32 -10.92 9.87
C LEU A 131 2.90 -10.77 9.28
N GLY A 132 1.87 -10.71 10.13
CA GLY A 132 0.51 -10.34 9.72
C GLY A 132 0.45 -8.95 9.09
N MET A 133 1.11 -7.96 9.70
CA MET A 133 1.25 -6.60 9.15
C MET A 133 1.96 -6.59 7.79
N ALA A 134 2.98 -7.45 7.59
CA ALA A 134 3.65 -7.58 6.30
C ALA A 134 2.71 -8.02 5.17
N GLY A 135 1.67 -8.81 5.49
CA GLY A 135 0.61 -9.20 4.55
C GLY A 135 -0.41 -8.10 4.25
N LEU A 136 -0.56 -7.12 5.15
CA LEU A 136 -1.46 -5.97 5.03
C LEU A 136 -0.80 -4.68 4.54
N ALA A 137 0.52 -4.71 4.33
CA ALA A 137 1.31 -3.56 3.91
C ALA A 137 0.80 -2.93 2.61
N ARG A 138 0.79 -1.60 2.55
CA ARG A 138 0.37 -0.81 1.37
C ARG A 138 1.45 -0.78 0.30
N THR A 139 2.71 -0.88 0.73
CA THR A 139 3.88 -0.74 -0.14
C THR A 139 4.93 -1.81 0.14
N PRO A 140 5.77 -2.18 -0.83
CA PRO A 140 6.88 -3.10 -0.62
C PRO A 140 7.88 -2.62 0.45
N SER A 141 8.02 -1.30 0.61
CA SER A 141 8.89 -0.71 1.64
C SER A 141 8.33 -0.91 3.04
N GLU A 142 7.01 -0.82 3.24
CA GLU A 142 6.34 -1.20 4.49
C GLU A 142 6.50 -2.69 4.78
N THR A 143 6.28 -3.57 3.81
CA THR A 143 6.50 -5.01 3.98
C THR A 143 7.92 -5.30 4.47
N ARG A 144 8.93 -4.66 3.86
CA ARG A 144 10.33 -4.81 4.28
C ARG A 144 10.55 -4.28 5.71
N ARG A 145 9.98 -3.13 6.07
CA ARG A 145 10.06 -2.58 7.43
C ARG A 145 9.46 -3.52 8.47
N PHE A 146 8.26 -4.05 8.22
CA PHE A 146 7.60 -4.99 9.15
C PHE A 146 8.40 -6.28 9.33
N ARG A 147 8.95 -6.84 8.24
CA ARG A 147 9.82 -8.04 8.31
C ARG A 147 11.13 -7.77 9.05
N ALA A 148 11.76 -6.62 8.81
CA ALA A 148 12.97 -6.21 9.51
C ALA A 148 12.72 -6.07 11.02
N MET A 149 11.60 -5.46 11.41
CA MET A 149 11.21 -5.35 12.81
C MET A 149 10.94 -6.73 13.43
N ALA A 150 10.28 -7.63 12.70
CA ALA A 150 10.03 -8.99 13.18
C ALA A 150 11.35 -9.74 13.47
N TYR A 151 12.37 -9.52 12.65
CA TYR A 151 13.71 -10.06 12.87
C TYR A 151 14.45 -9.40 14.04
N LEU A 152 14.26 -8.09 14.26
CA LEU A 152 14.85 -7.40 15.42
C LEU A 152 14.28 -7.89 16.76
N LEU A 153 13.00 -8.25 16.80
CA LEU A 153 12.36 -8.80 18.00
C LEU A 153 12.79 -10.24 18.29
N ASP A 154 13.15 -11.03 17.27
CA ASP A 154 13.60 -12.42 17.42
C ASP A 154 14.86 -12.68 16.56
N PRO A 155 16.07 -12.41 17.10
CA PRO A 155 17.32 -12.55 16.35
C PRO A 155 17.71 -13.98 15.98
N ASN A 156 17.10 -15.00 16.61
CA ASN A 156 17.36 -16.40 16.32
C ASN A 156 16.65 -16.89 15.06
N HIS A 157 15.92 -15.99 14.38
CA HIS A 157 15.02 -16.37 13.30
C HIS A 157 15.67 -16.43 11.93
N ASP A 158 15.00 -17.13 11.02
CA ASP A 158 15.48 -17.37 9.66
C ASP A 158 15.74 -16.05 8.90
N ARG A 159 17.00 -15.84 8.52
CA ARG A 159 17.45 -14.66 7.74
C ARG A 159 16.78 -14.58 6.37
N SER A 160 16.18 -15.67 5.89
CA SER A 160 15.36 -15.67 4.67
C SER A 160 14.20 -14.66 4.72
N LEU A 161 13.70 -14.32 5.92
CA LEU A 161 12.65 -13.31 6.10
C LEU A 161 13.07 -11.92 5.61
N LEU A 162 14.35 -11.57 5.68
CA LEU A 162 14.88 -10.29 5.20
C LEU A 162 15.01 -10.25 3.68
N GLN A 163 15.07 -11.41 3.02
CA GLN A 163 15.26 -11.51 1.57
C GLN A 163 13.98 -11.19 0.78
N GLY A 164 12.85 -11.06 1.50
CA GLY A 164 11.55 -10.81 0.91
C GLY A 164 11.00 -12.07 0.23
N SER A 165 9.73 -12.39 0.49
CA SER A 165 9.07 -13.47 -0.24
C SER A 165 9.17 -13.22 -1.75
N PRO A 166 9.76 -14.13 -2.54
CA PRO A 166 9.88 -13.98 -4.00
C PRO A 166 8.51 -13.95 -4.72
N ASN A 167 7.40 -14.17 -4.00
CA ASN A 167 6.08 -14.37 -4.58
C ASN A 167 5.15 -13.15 -4.55
N ALA A 168 5.62 -11.95 -4.18
CA ALA A 168 4.79 -10.73 -4.20
C ALA A 168 4.91 -9.92 -5.50
N THR A 169 5.59 -10.44 -6.52
CA THR A 169 5.61 -9.90 -7.87
C THR A 169 5.11 -11.00 -8.79
N GLY A 170 4.13 -10.70 -9.65
CA GLY A 170 3.74 -11.59 -10.75
C GLY A 170 4.98 -12.08 -11.53
N PRO A 171 4.85 -13.16 -12.30
CA PRO A 171 5.91 -14.13 -12.66
C PRO A 171 7.26 -13.47 -12.88
N SER A 172 7.99 -13.26 -11.78
CA SER A 172 9.35 -12.71 -11.76
C SER A 172 10.26 -13.79 -11.25
N SER A 173 10.41 -14.83 -12.07
CA SER A 173 11.64 -15.58 -12.10
C SER A 173 12.06 -15.63 -13.56
N ILE A 174 13.16 -14.94 -13.86
CA ILE A 174 13.91 -15.07 -15.11
C ILE A 174 13.12 -14.61 -16.35
N VAL A 175 12.91 -13.30 -16.50
CA VAL A 175 13.26 -12.74 -17.82
C VAL A 175 14.76 -12.68 -17.76
N ASP A 176 15.45 -13.44 -18.61
CA ASP A 176 16.87 -13.25 -18.82
C ASP A 176 17.08 -11.75 -19.00
N ASP A 177 17.93 -11.14 -18.18
CA ASP A 177 18.22 -9.70 -18.24
C ASP A 177 18.50 -9.24 -19.68
N GLU A 178 19.07 -10.15 -20.45
CA GLU A 178 19.23 -10.11 -21.89
C GLU A 178 17.93 -9.76 -22.64
N GLY A 179 16.82 -10.47 -22.41
CA GLY A 179 15.56 -10.20 -23.10
C GLY A 179 14.94 -8.85 -22.77
N ARG A 180 15.12 -8.38 -21.53
CA ARG A 180 14.70 -7.02 -21.15
C ARG A 180 15.56 -5.96 -21.85
N GLU A 181 16.87 -6.15 -21.87
CA GLU A 181 17.79 -5.22 -22.55
C GLU A 181 17.58 -5.16 -24.05
N VAL A 182 17.33 -6.32 -24.68
CA VAL A 182 17.04 -6.40 -26.12
C VAL A 182 15.69 -5.75 -26.43
N LEU A 183 14.67 -5.95 -25.59
CA LEU A 183 13.38 -5.27 -25.74
C LEU A 183 13.53 -3.75 -25.58
N LEU A 184 14.29 -3.28 -24.58
CA LEU A 184 14.56 -1.84 -24.40
C LEU A 184 15.27 -1.24 -25.63
N LYS A 185 16.27 -1.95 -26.18
CA LYS A 185 16.95 -1.54 -27.42
C LYS A 185 15.99 -1.47 -28.61
N ALA A 186 15.06 -2.44 -28.73
CA ALA A 186 14.04 -2.44 -29.77
C ALA A 186 13.12 -1.21 -29.67
N ILE A 187 12.66 -0.90 -28.46
CA ILE A 187 11.78 0.25 -28.17
C ILE A 187 12.50 1.58 -28.42
N GLN A 188 13.77 1.71 -28.02
CA GLN A 188 14.57 2.91 -28.29
C GLN A 188 14.85 3.09 -29.79
N ALA A 189 15.13 2.00 -30.52
CA ALA A 189 15.30 2.04 -31.97
C ALA A 189 13.99 2.44 -32.68
N PHE A 190 12.84 1.94 -32.20
CA PHE A 190 11.52 2.33 -32.69
C PHE A 190 11.28 3.84 -32.49
N ARG A 191 11.52 4.38 -31.30
CA ARG A 191 11.36 5.81 -31.01
C ARG A 191 12.27 6.72 -31.86
N ARG A 192 13.46 6.24 -32.21
CA ARG A 192 14.40 6.96 -33.08
C ARG A 192 14.10 6.82 -34.58
N GLY A 193 13.08 6.04 -34.95
CA GLY A 193 12.73 5.78 -36.34
C GLY A 193 13.75 4.89 -37.07
N GLU A 194 14.56 4.12 -36.34
CA GLU A 194 15.62 3.29 -36.93
C GLU A 194 15.04 1.97 -37.49
N SER A 195 15.26 1.66 -38.76
CA SER A 195 14.68 0.47 -39.41
C SER A 195 15.01 -0.88 -38.73
N ARG A 196 16.08 -0.95 -37.94
CA ARG A 196 16.50 -2.15 -37.21
C ARG A 196 15.54 -2.59 -36.09
N TRP A 197 14.60 -1.74 -35.67
CA TRP A 197 13.67 -2.08 -34.59
C TRP A 197 12.81 -3.31 -34.92
N ARG A 198 12.42 -3.49 -36.20
CA ARG A 198 11.62 -4.65 -36.64
C ARG A 198 12.38 -5.96 -36.45
N THR A 199 13.65 -5.98 -36.86
CA THR A 199 14.53 -7.13 -36.69
C THR A 199 14.75 -7.48 -35.22
N LEU A 200 14.79 -6.48 -34.33
CA LEU A 200 14.87 -6.70 -32.88
C LEU A 200 13.54 -7.17 -32.29
N ALA A 201 12.42 -6.61 -32.72
CA ALA A 201 11.08 -6.99 -32.27
C ALA A 201 10.71 -8.42 -32.64
N ASP A 202 11.15 -8.89 -33.82
CA ASP A 202 10.90 -10.25 -34.29
C ASP A 202 11.69 -11.33 -33.56
N GLN A 203 12.69 -10.96 -32.75
CA GLN A 203 13.45 -11.92 -31.97
C GLN A 203 12.56 -12.64 -30.96
N GLU A 204 12.71 -13.96 -30.88
CA GLU A 204 11.91 -14.81 -29.97
C GLU A 204 12.05 -14.38 -28.50
N ILE A 205 13.23 -13.88 -28.14
CA ILE A 205 13.52 -13.35 -26.80
C ILE A 205 12.65 -12.11 -26.50
N VAL A 206 12.49 -11.21 -27.48
CA VAL A 206 11.67 -10.00 -27.33
C VAL A 206 10.19 -10.34 -27.30
N LYS A 207 9.73 -11.29 -28.13
CA LYS A 207 8.34 -11.78 -28.09
C LYS A 207 7.99 -12.30 -26.70
N LYS A 208 8.84 -13.17 -26.12
CA LYS A 208 8.67 -13.68 -24.76
C LYS A 208 8.68 -12.59 -23.69
N ALA A 209 9.56 -11.60 -23.82
CA ALA A 209 9.60 -10.46 -22.89
C ALA A 209 8.34 -9.60 -23.00
N LEU A 210 7.83 -9.37 -24.20
CA LEU A 210 6.68 -8.50 -24.47
C LEU A 210 5.36 -9.10 -23.99
N VAL A 211 5.22 -10.44 -23.93
CA VAL A 211 4.03 -11.10 -23.33
C VAL A 211 3.75 -10.58 -21.92
N ARG A 212 4.80 -10.28 -21.13
CA ARG A 212 4.65 -9.74 -19.77
C ARG A 212 4.16 -8.29 -19.71
N PHE A 213 4.29 -7.55 -20.80
CA PHE A 213 3.86 -6.16 -20.93
C PHE A 213 2.71 -6.02 -21.92
N SER A 214 2.01 -7.12 -22.21
CA SER A 214 0.90 -7.15 -23.16
C SER A 214 -0.25 -6.21 -22.78
N ASP A 215 -0.41 -5.92 -21.48
CA ASP A 215 -1.35 -4.92 -20.97
C ASP A 215 -1.04 -3.48 -21.42
N VAL A 216 0.24 -3.19 -21.71
CA VAL A 216 0.71 -1.86 -22.13
C VAL A 216 0.86 -1.78 -23.64
N LEU A 217 1.53 -2.76 -24.24
CA LEU A 217 1.80 -2.81 -25.67
C LEU A 217 1.93 -4.26 -26.14
N SER A 218 1.05 -4.67 -27.05
CA SER A 218 1.11 -6.01 -27.64
C SER A 218 2.13 -6.10 -28.78
N HIS A 219 2.56 -7.32 -29.13
CA HIS A 219 3.46 -7.53 -30.27
C HIS A 219 2.83 -7.08 -31.59
N GLU A 220 1.53 -7.37 -31.76
CA GLU A 220 0.77 -7.00 -32.95
C GLU A 220 0.62 -5.48 -33.08
N GLU A 221 0.43 -4.78 -31.96
CA GLU A 221 0.40 -3.32 -31.93
C GLU A 221 1.75 -2.71 -32.32
N LEU A 222 2.86 -3.32 -31.88
CA LEU A 222 4.21 -2.85 -32.19
C LEU A 222 4.58 -3.11 -33.66
N THR A 223 4.30 -4.31 -34.19
CA THR A 223 4.65 -4.65 -35.58
C THR A 223 3.65 -4.13 -36.61
N GLY A 224 2.41 -3.86 -36.19
CA GLY A 224 1.37 -3.26 -37.01
C GLY A 224 1.58 -1.78 -37.35
N VAL A 225 2.59 -1.14 -36.74
CA VAL A 225 2.92 0.27 -37.04
C VAL A 225 3.51 0.39 -38.45
N GLY A 226 2.80 1.15 -39.29
CA GLY A 226 3.21 1.50 -40.64
C GLY A 226 4.35 2.52 -40.69
N LYS A 227 4.35 3.38 -41.72
CA LYS A 227 5.34 4.48 -41.83
C LYS A 227 5.05 5.63 -40.86
N GLU A 228 3.79 5.79 -40.47
CA GLU A 228 3.34 6.81 -39.53
C GLU A 228 2.97 6.13 -38.22
N THR A 229 3.56 6.60 -37.11
CA THR A 229 3.26 6.09 -35.77
C THR A 229 2.13 6.91 -35.17
N PRO A 230 0.95 6.31 -34.91
CA PRO A 230 -0.12 7.04 -34.29
C PRO A 230 0.23 7.40 -32.83
N PRO A 231 -0.30 8.52 -32.30
CA PRO A 231 0.16 9.13 -31.05
C PRO A 231 -0.14 8.27 -29.81
N ASP A 232 -1.14 7.41 -29.88
CA ASP A 232 -1.51 6.41 -28.87
C ASP A 232 -0.43 5.34 -28.69
N ILE A 233 0.09 4.79 -29.80
CA ILE A 233 1.17 3.81 -29.78
C ILE A 233 2.45 4.46 -29.25
N LEU A 234 2.76 5.69 -29.66
CA LEU A 234 3.93 6.40 -29.12
C LEU A 234 3.84 6.57 -27.59
N ARG A 235 2.64 6.85 -27.06
CA ARG A 235 2.42 6.94 -25.61
C ARG A 235 2.67 5.60 -24.92
N LYS A 236 2.13 4.51 -25.46
CA LYS A 236 2.35 3.14 -24.94
C LYS A 236 3.82 2.76 -24.95
N VAL A 237 4.53 3.09 -26.02
CA VAL A 237 5.97 2.88 -26.19
C VAL A 237 6.77 3.64 -25.12
N LEU A 238 6.41 4.90 -24.83
CA LEU A 238 7.07 5.69 -23.78
C LEU A 238 6.81 5.15 -22.36
N VAL A 239 5.59 4.69 -22.09
CA VAL A 239 5.26 4.03 -20.82
C VAL A 239 6.07 2.74 -20.67
N LEU A 240 6.17 1.95 -21.74
CA LEU A 240 6.98 0.74 -21.74
C LEU A 240 8.47 1.04 -21.57
N GLU A 241 9.02 2.06 -22.25
CA GLU A 241 10.41 2.52 -22.06
C GLU A 241 10.65 2.92 -20.61
N LEU A 242 9.71 3.64 -19.97
CA LEU A 242 9.83 4.03 -18.57
C LEU A 242 9.81 2.81 -17.64
N LEU A 243 8.92 1.84 -17.86
CA LEU A 243 8.84 0.60 -17.06
C LEU A 243 10.10 -0.26 -17.20
N LEU A 244 10.67 -0.33 -18.41
CA LEU A 244 11.89 -1.08 -18.68
C LEU A 244 13.15 -0.36 -18.14
N THR A 245 13.15 0.97 -18.15
CA THR A 245 14.26 1.82 -17.66
C THR A 245 14.21 2.02 -16.15
N ALA A 246 13.03 1.95 -15.53
CA ALA A 246 12.82 1.88 -14.10
C ALA A 246 13.37 0.55 -13.58
N ARG A 247 14.69 0.42 -13.60
CA ARG A 247 15.41 -0.69 -13.00
C ARG A 247 15.10 -0.65 -11.51
N ASP A 248 14.45 -1.70 -11.03
CA ASP A 248 14.87 -2.51 -9.89
C ASP A 248 15.92 -1.80 -9.01
N GLU A 249 15.49 -0.92 -8.10
CA GLU A 249 16.23 -0.61 -6.87
C GLU A 249 16.42 -1.89 -6.01
N THR A 250 15.83 -3.00 -6.44
CA THR A 250 15.81 -4.32 -5.82
C THR A 250 16.83 -5.31 -6.38
N LYS A 251 17.65 -4.97 -7.38
CA LYS A 251 18.90 -5.72 -7.58
C LYS A 251 19.91 -5.27 -6.55
N PRO A 252 20.43 -6.16 -5.68
CA PRO A 252 21.63 -5.82 -4.94
C PRO A 252 22.68 -5.48 -5.98
N ARG A 253 23.12 -4.22 -5.97
CA ARG A 253 24.34 -3.80 -6.66
C ARG A 253 25.36 -4.89 -6.31
N LYS A 254 25.89 -5.62 -7.29
CA LYS A 254 27.18 -6.30 -7.05
C LYS A 254 28.03 -5.20 -6.42
N PRO A 255 28.52 -5.35 -5.19
CA PRO A 255 29.34 -4.32 -4.60
C PRO A 255 30.56 -4.25 -5.50
N THR A 256 30.57 -3.29 -6.41
CA THR A 256 31.82 -2.60 -6.69
C THR A 256 32.19 -2.10 -5.31
N GLU A 257 33.23 -2.68 -4.72
CA GLU A 257 33.83 -2.24 -3.46
C GLU A 257 34.35 -0.80 -3.60
N GLU A 258 33.46 0.16 -3.83
CA GLU A 258 33.59 1.40 -3.13
C GLU A 258 32.91 1.17 -1.79
N VAL A 259 33.69 0.62 -0.87
CA VAL A 259 33.44 0.81 0.56
C VAL A 259 33.35 2.31 0.72
N VAL A 260 32.14 2.86 0.77
CA VAL A 260 31.93 4.24 1.12
C VAL A 260 32.50 4.36 2.53
N PRO A 261 33.64 5.06 2.72
CA PRO A 261 34.24 5.13 4.03
C PRO A 261 33.22 5.83 4.94
N TRP A 262 33.05 5.33 6.15
CA TRP A 262 32.11 5.89 7.14
C TRP A 262 32.23 7.41 7.27
N SER A 263 33.42 7.97 7.05
CA SER A 263 33.67 9.42 6.98
C SER A 263 32.80 10.15 5.96
N ARG A 264 32.57 9.59 4.76
CA ARG A 264 31.71 10.22 3.73
C ARG A 264 30.22 10.21 4.07
N ILE A 265 29.79 9.33 4.97
CA ILE A 265 28.40 9.32 5.46
C ILE A 265 28.24 10.43 6.50
N VAL A 266 29.24 10.64 7.35
CA VAL A 266 29.25 11.72 8.36
C VAL A 266 29.38 13.10 7.72
N ASP A 267 30.14 13.24 6.63
CA ASP A 267 30.38 14.52 5.94
C ASP A 267 29.20 15.00 5.08
N ARG A 268 28.14 14.19 4.90
CA ARG A 268 26.91 14.68 4.26
C ARG A 268 26.15 15.55 5.26
N GLU A 269 26.31 16.86 5.12
CA GLU A 269 25.45 17.90 5.71
C GLU A 269 23.98 17.58 5.37
N GLY A 270 23.29 16.87 6.27
CA GLY A 270 21.96 16.32 6.01
C GLY A 270 21.72 14.93 6.60
N THR A 271 22.72 14.30 7.23
CA THR A 271 22.50 13.09 8.03
C THR A 271 21.82 13.43 9.34
N GLY A 272 20.50 13.66 9.27
CA GLY A 272 19.65 13.47 10.42
C GLY A 272 19.85 12.04 10.98
N PRO A 273 19.66 11.84 12.30
CA PRO A 273 19.81 10.52 12.90
C PRO A 273 18.96 9.51 12.12
N VAL A 274 19.56 8.35 11.80
CA VAL A 274 18.83 7.26 11.14
C VAL A 274 17.63 6.95 12.03
N PRO A 275 16.39 7.06 11.52
CA PRO A 275 15.21 6.81 12.34
C PRO A 275 15.29 5.37 12.85
N TRP A 276 15.40 5.23 14.16
CA TRP A 276 15.46 3.94 14.82
C TRP A 276 14.13 3.22 14.59
N LEU A 277 14.22 1.98 14.11
CA LEU A 277 13.05 1.15 13.86
C LEU A 277 12.53 0.66 15.22
N SER A 278 11.31 1.05 15.56
CA SER A 278 10.64 0.68 16.80
C SER A 278 9.17 0.41 16.54
N LEU A 279 8.51 -0.31 17.44
CA LEU A 279 7.05 -0.50 17.36
C LEU A 279 6.30 0.85 17.36
N GLU A 280 6.84 1.88 18.01
CA GLU A 280 6.20 3.20 18.09
C GLU A 280 6.37 4.02 16.80
N THR A 281 7.37 3.70 15.97
CA THR A 281 7.74 4.49 14.77
C THR A 281 7.46 3.74 13.46
N ILE A 282 7.07 2.47 13.52
CA ILE A 282 6.92 1.62 12.34
C ILE A 282 5.65 1.91 11.53
N THR A 283 4.64 2.51 12.15
CA THR A 283 3.40 2.97 11.50
C THR A 283 3.01 4.36 12.02
N GLU A 284 1.98 4.95 11.42
CA GLU A 284 1.32 6.16 11.89
C GLU A 284 0.50 5.99 13.19
N PHE A 285 0.26 4.76 13.66
CA PHE A 285 -0.55 4.49 14.84
C PHE A 285 0.30 4.46 16.13
N ASP A 286 -0.19 5.11 17.21
CA ASP A 286 0.40 4.97 18.55
C ASP A 286 -0.09 3.66 19.19
N PRO A 287 0.79 2.66 19.43
CA PRO A 287 0.39 1.39 20.07
C PRO A 287 -0.10 1.55 21.51
N ARG A 288 0.20 2.68 22.16
CA ARG A 288 -0.25 2.97 23.52
C ARG A 288 -1.73 3.33 23.58
N GLU A 289 -2.30 3.74 22.45
CA GLU A 289 -3.75 3.95 22.29
C GLU A 289 -4.45 2.63 21.95
N CYS A 290 -4.50 1.73 22.92
CA CYS A 290 -4.97 0.36 22.76
C CYS A 290 -6.42 0.13 23.20
N VAL A 291 -7.12 1.13 23.73
CA VAL A 291 -8.52 1.01 24.19
C VAL A 291 -9.42 1.78 23.24
N PHE A 292 -10.46 1.14 22.73
CA PHE A 292 -11.48 1.80 21.90
C PHE A 292 -12.73 2.09 22.72
N ARG A 293 -13.14 3.36 22.81
CA ARG A 293 -14.33 3.84 23.52
C ARG A 293 -14.94 5.01 22.77
N ASP A 294 -16.27 5.05 22.68
CA ASP A 294 -17.01 6.17 22.09
C ASP A 294 -16.52 6.52 20.68
N GLY A 295 -16.23 5.50 19.86
CA GLY A 295 -15.73 5.66 18.50
C GLY A 295 -14.27 6.13 18.38
N ASN A 296 -13.55 6.28 19.49
CA ASN A 296 -12.19 6.80 19.51
C ASN A 296 -11.22 5.83 20.18
N TRP A 297 -10.00 5.79 19.67
CA TRP A 297 -8.90 5.10 20.31
C TRP A 297 -8.25 5.99 21.36
N GLY A 298 -7.96 5.43 22.52
CA GLY A 298 -7.37 6.13 23.65
C GLY A 298 -6.44 5.24 24.46
N ARG A 299 -5.73 5.87 25.38
CA ARG A 299 -4.85 5.18 26.33
C ARG A 299 -5.68 4.54 27.44
N PRO A 300 -5.28 3.37 27.95
CA PRO A 300 -5.93 2.78 29.12
C PRO A 300 -5.82 3.77 30.28
N GLN A 301 -6.96 4.16 30.85
CA GLN A 301 -6.96 4.94 32.09
C GLN A 301 -6.30 4.08 33.15
N ARG A 302 -5.19 4.55 33.74
CA ARG A 302 -4.63 3.90 34.93
C ARG A 302 -5.73 3.88 35.97
N ALA A 303 -6.08 2.68 36.44
CA ALA A 303 -6.92 2.55 37.62
C ALA A 303 -6.28 3.37 38.76
N PRO A 304 -7.06 4.17 39.50
CA PRO A 304 -6.56 4.94 40.63
C PRO A 304 -5.99 4.05 41.74
#